data_AF-A0A2N1LPK4-F1
#
_entry.id   AF-A0A2N1LPK4-F1
#
_cell.length_a   1.000
_cell.length_b   1.000
_cell.length_c   1.000
_cell.angle_alpha   90.00
_cell.angle_beta   90.00
_cell.angle_gamma   90.00
#
_symmetry.space_group_name_H-M   'P 1'
#
loop_
_entity.id
_entity.type
_entity.pdbx_description
1 polymer ?
#
loop_
_entity_poly.entity_id
_entity_poly.type
_entity_poly.pdbx_seq_one_letter_code
_entity_poly.pdbx_strand_id
1 'polypeptide(L)'
;MLTPCRSRVALPANIYQILTDYYNDAYELQFATIAEISASPKDTIVVPNMVNQFGRVRISAEIFGSVMAPRYLKNANVLAKFIQNNETIDLFPGQVQYYFEHIMRISGELKTHRLAFVKWYKPAQNQQTRFYTKIDDEKSSNIELWRNEFYDIGRDCIIPIHYIYSRFVSSEFVTGKKKLVTYNAVIPINRQFHL
;
A
#
# COMPACT_ATOMS: atom_id res chain seq x y z
N MET A 1 -8.45 2.13 -25.98
CA MET A 1 -8.07 1.98 -24.56
C MET A 1 -8.39 3.28 -23.84
N LEU A 2 -9.24 3.29 -22.81
CA LEU A 2 -9.50 4.51 -22.04
C LEU A 2 -8.26 4.88 -21.24
N THR A 3 -7.69 6.05 -21.53
CA THR A 3 -6.56 6.66 -20.84
C THR A 3 -6.82 6.60 -19.33
N PRO A 4 -5.84 6.17 -18.50
CA PRO A 4 -5.97 6.30 -17.06
C PRO A 4 -6.39 7.73 -16.71
N CYS A 5 -7.40 7.89 -15.85
CA CYS A 5 -7.73 9.21 -15.33
C CYS A 5 -6.49 9.73 -14.59
N ARG A 6 -5.83 10.74 -15.16
CA ARG A 6 -4.64 11.38 -14.62
C ARG A 6 -5.08 12.73 -14.10
N SER A 7 -5.10 12.89 -12.78
CA SER A 7 -5.34 14.16 -12.13
C SER A 7 -4.03 14.68 -11.56
N ARG A 8 -3.64 15.89 -11.94
CA ARG A 8 -2.55 16.60 -11.27
C ARG A 8 -3.14 17.27 -10.03
N VAL A 9 -2.66 16.90 -8.85
CA VAL A 9 -3.27 17.32 -7.58
C VAL A 9 -2.22 17.64 -6.51
N ALA A 10 -2.63 18.49 -5.56
CA ALA A 10 -1.85 18.76 -4.35
C ALA A 10 -2.16 17.70 -3.32
N LEU A 11 -1.12 17.12 -2.74
CA LEU A 11 -1.29 16.22 -1.61
C LEU A 11 -1.77 17.01 -0.38
N PRO A 12 -2.73 16.46 0.40
CA PRO A 12 -3.05 16.98 1.71
C PRO A 12 -1.82 17.01 2.62
N ALA A 13 -1.77 17.95 3.57
CA ALA A 13 -0.58 18.20 4.41
C ALA A 13 -0.06 16.93 5.11
N ASN A 14 -0.96 16.11 5.67
CA ASN A 14 -0.56 14.86 6.33
C ASN A 14 0.08 13.84 5.37
N ILE A 15 -0.44 13.70 4.14
CA ILE A 15 0.13 12.80 3.15
C ILE A 15 1.43 13.36 2.57
N TYR A 16 1.52 14.68 2.43
CA TYR A 16 2.72 15.35 1.97
C TYR A 16 3.89 15.17 2.95
N GLN A 17 3.62 15.23 4.26
CA GLN A 17 4.61 14.89 5.28
C GLN A 17 5.07 13.44 5.15
N ILE A 18 4.13 12.50 5.04
CA ILE A 18 4.42 11.06 4.88
C ILE A 18 5.24 10.79 3.62
N LEU A 19 4.99 11.50 2.52
CA LEU A 19 5.79 11.38 1.30
C LEU A 19 7.23 11.87 1.52
N THR A 20 7.39 12.93 2.31
CA THR A 20 8.70 13.48 2.68
C THR A 20 9.46 12.49 3.55
N ASP A 21 8.82 11.92 4.57
CA ASP A 21 9.37 10.89 5.44
C ASP A 21 9.77 9.63 4.63
N TYR A 22 8.92 9.22 3.69
CA TYR A 22 9.23 8.14 2.76
C TYR A 22 10.53 8.37 1.99
N TYR A 23 10.77 9.60 1.49
CA TYR A 23 12.00 9.90 0.76
C TYR A 23 13.23 9.94 1.66
N ASN A 24 13.11 10.47 2.87
CA ASN A 24 14.17 10.42 3.88
C ASN A 24 14.63 8.98 4.11
N ASP A 25 13.69 8.06 4.30
CA ASP A 25 14.02 6.65 4.53
C ASP A 25 14.53 5.94 3.28
N ALA A 26 13.96 6.22 2.11
CA ALA A 26 14.27 5.48 0.87
C ALA A 26 15.64 5.85 0.27
N TYR A 27 16.13 7.05 0.55
CA TYR A 27 17.38 7.56 0.01
C TYR A 27 18.45 7.81 1.06
N GLU A 28 18.09 7.78 2.35
CA GLU A 28 19.00 8.14 3.46
C GLU A 28 19.63 9.54 3.28
N LEU A 29 18.86 10.46 2.68
CA LEU A 29 19.22 11.87 2.49
C LEU A 29 18.21 12.76 3.21
N GLN A 30 18.53 14.05 3.37
CA GLN A 30 17.61 15.01 3.97
C GLN A 30 16.65 15.60 2.94
N PHE A 31 15.38 15.27 3.11
CA PHE A 31 14.24 15.82 2.39
C PHE A 31 13.37 16.63 3.34
N ALA A 32 12.88 17.76 2.85
CA ALA A 32 11.95 18.61 3.59
C ALA A 32 10.81 19.09 2.71
N THR A 33 9.73 19.51 3.36
CA THR A 33 8.63 20.18 2.67
C THR A 33 9.06 21.59 2.23
N ILE A 34 8.31 22.18 1.28
CA ILE A 34 8.54 23.56 0.82
C ILE A 34 8.45 24.56 1.99
N ALA A 35 7.59 24.29 2.98
CA ALA A 35 7.39 25.17 4.13
C ALA A 35 8.58 25.17 5.10
N GLU A 36 9.37 24.09 5.14
CA GLU A 36 10.46 23.89 6.10
C GLU A 36 11.83 24.27 5.55
N ILE A 37 11.91 24.64 4.27
CA ILE A 37 13.18 24.90 3.59
C ILE A 37 14.02 26.00 4.26
N SER A 38 13.36 27.04 4.81
CA SER A 38 14.05 28.16 5.47
C SER A 38 14.70 27.76 6.80
N ALA A 39 14.22 26.69 7.43
CA ALA A 39 14.77 26.16 8.68
C ALA A 39 15.73 24.97 8.45
N SER A 40 15.86 24.52 7.21
CA SER A 40 16.61 23.32 6.86
C SER A 40 18.05 23.64 6.41
N PRO A 41 18.98 22.67 6.51
CA PRO A 41 20.34 22.82 5.95
C PRO A 41 20.34 23.18 4.45
N LYS A 42 21.45 23.75 3.98
CA LYS A 42 21.60 24.18 2.58
C LYS A 42 21.49 23.05 1.56
N ASP A 43 21.79 21.82 1.96
CA ASP A 43 21.82 20.65 1.08
C ASP A 43 20.50 19.85 1.10
N THR A 44 19.46 20.37 1.77
CA THR A 44 18.16 19.71 1.88
C THR A 44 17.42 19.69 0.54
N ILE A 45 16.90 18.53 0.17
CA ILE A 45 16.14 18.33 -1.06
C ILE A 45 14.66 18.64 -0.82
N VAL A 46 14.12 19.59 -1.56
CA VAL A 46 12.70 19.96 -1.45
C VAL A 46 11.84 18.93 -2.16
N VAL A 47 10.84 18.41 -1.45
CA VAL A 47 9.83 17.51 -2.01
C VAL A 47 8.67 18.35 -2.56
N PRO A 48 8.33 18.29 -3.86
CA PRO A 48 7.11 18.92 -4.35
C PRO A 48 5.85 18.28 -3.76
N ASN A 49 4.81 19.08 -3.48
CA ASN A 49 3.51 18.54 -3.05
C ASN A 49 2.58 18.15 -4.22
N MET A 50 3.04 18.37 -5.46
CA MET A 50 2.31 18.08 -6.69
C MET A 50 2.58 16.66 -7.17
N VAL A 51 1.52 15.88 -7.35
CA VAL A 51 1.60 14.52 -7.89
C VAL A 51 0.63 14.33 -9.05
N ASN A 52 0.91 13.34 -9.91
CA ASN A 52 -0.04 12.86 -10.89
C ASN A 52 -0.71 11.61 -10.35
N GLN A 53 -1.97 11.68 -9.93
CA GLN A 53 -2.71 10.53 -9.41
C GLN A 53 -3.36 9.71 -10.52
N PHE A 54 -3.48 8.40 -10.26
CA PHE A 54 -4.11 7.42 -11.13
C PHE A 54 -4.96 6.44 -10.33
N GLY A 55 -6.12 6.08 -10.88
CA GLY A 55 -7.05 5.14 -10.22
C GLY A 55 -6.76 3.66 -10.50
N ARG A 56 -5.76 3.37 -11.36
CA ARG A 56 -5.32 2.01 -11.68
C ARG A 56 -3.91 2.00 -12.22
N VAL A 57 -3.24 0.86 -12.08
CA VAL A 57 -1.99 0.55 -12.78
C VAL A 57 -2.08 -0.83 -13.42
N ARG A 58 -1.33 -1.04 -14.49
CA ARG A 58 -1.10 -2.37 -15.06
C ARG A 58 0.33 -2.78 -14.74
N ILE A 59 0.49 -3.89 -14.03
CA ILE A 59 1.78 -4.49 -13.71
C ILE A 59 1.81 -5.84 -14.42
N SER A 60 2.67 -5.99 -15.43
CA SER A 60 2.63 -7.13 -16.35
C SER A 60 1.23 -7.30 -16.98
N ALA A 61 0.63 -8.48 -16.92
CA ALA A 61 -0.69 -8.78 -17.44
C ALA A 61 -1.84 -8.35 -16.51
N GLU A 62 -1.56 -7.92 -15.29
CA GLU A 62 -2.56 -7.72 -14.24
C GLU A 62 -2.93 -6.25 -14.03
N ILE A 63 -4.23 -5.97 -13.86
CA ILE A 63 -4.75 -4.61 -13.58
C ILE A 63 -5.04 -4.49 -12.09
N PHE A 64 -4.33 -3.58 -11.44
CA PHE A 64 -4.58 -3.18 -10.06
C PHE A 64 -5.41 -1.91 -10.05
N GLY A 65 -6.46 -1.92 -9.24
CA GLY A 65 -7.37 -0.79 -9.08
C GLY A 65 -7.07 0.01 -7.82
N SER A 66 -7.87 1.04 -7.60
CA SER A 66 -7.86 1.80 -6.36
C SER A 66 -9.26 2.28 -6.02
N VAL A 67 -9.47 2.71 -4.78
CA VAL A 67 -10.75 3.29 -4.32
C VAL A 67 -11.14 4.51 -5.14
N MET A 68 -10.16 5.32 -5.57
CA MET A 68 -10.38 6.51 -6.42
C MET A 68 -11.04 6.18 -7.77
N ALA A 69 -10.95 4.94 -8.27
CA ALA A 69 -11.66 4.52 -9.48
C ALA A 69 -12.70 3.44 -9.17
N PRO A 70 -13.98 3.81 -8.92
CA PRO A 70 -15.04 2.87 -8.54
C PRO A 70 -15.18 1.65 -9.46
N ARG A 71 -14.97 1.82 -10.77
CA ARG A 71 -14.98 0.73 -11.77
C ARG A 71 -13.97 -0.38 -11.45
N TYR A 72 -12.87 -0.05 -10.77
CA TYR A 72 -11.78 -0.96 -10.43
C TYR A 72 -11.68 -1.22 -8.91
N LEU A 73 -12.70 -0.85 -8.12
CA LEU A 73 -12.70 -1.02 -6.66
C LEU A 73 -12.44 -2.48 -6.24
N LYS A 74 -13.01 -3.44 -6.98
CA LYS A 74 -12.77 -4.88 -6.77
C LYS A 74 -11.30 -5.32 -6.91
N ASN A 75 -10.46 -4.49 -7.54
CA ASN A 75 -9.04 -4.72 -7.74
C ASN A 75 -8.16 -3.83 -6.84
N ALA A 76 -8.75 -3.10 -5.88
CA ALA A 76 -8.02 -2.20 -4.98
C ALA A 76 -7.35 -2.93 -3.80
N ASN A 77 -7.78 -4.15 -3.51
CA ASN A 77 -7.27 -4.96 -2.41
C ASN A 77 -5.98 -5.68 -2.86
N VAL A 78 -4.88 -5.41 -2.16
CA VAL A 78 -3.54 -5.88 -2.50
C VAL A 78 -2.82 -6.49 -1.31
N LEU A 79 -1.96 -7.45 -1.57
CA LEU A 79 -0.94 -7.92 -0.65
C LEU A 79 0.39 -7.27 -1.03
N ALA A 80 1.13 -6.77 -0.04
CA ALA A 80 2.48 -6.27 -0.21
C ALA A 80 3.44 -6.97 0.75
N LYS A 81 4.69 -7.12 0.33
CA LYS A 81 5.76 -7.72 1.13
C LYS A 81 6.38 -6.65 2.02
N PHE A 82 6.52 -6.96 3.31
CA PHE A 82 7.29 -6.18 4.26
C PHE A 82 8.37 -7.05 4.88
N ILE A 83 9.57 -6.49 5.03
CA ILE A 83 10.65 -7.12 5.81
C ILE A 83 10.47 -6.66 7.25
N GLN A 84 10.34 -7.61 8.17
CA GLN A 84 10.23 -7.33 9.59
C GLN A 84 11.62 -7.21 10.25
N ASN A 85 11.64 -6.74 11.50
CA ASN A 85 12.88 -6.54 12.27
C ASN A 85 13.69 -7.83 12.48
N ASN A 86 13.03 -8.99 12.45
CA ASN A 86 13.64 -10.32 12.51
C ASN A 86 13.99 -10.88 11.12
N GLU A 87 14.02 -10.02 10.09
CA GLU A 87 14.28 -10.35 8.69
C GLU A 87 13.26 -11.28 8.02
N THR A 88 12.15 -11.62 8.70
CA THR A 88 11.09 -12.41 8.08
C THR A 88 10.27 -11.55 7.12
N ILE A 89 9.90 -12.13 5.98
CA ILE A 89 9.06 -11.47 4.99
C ILE A 89 7.61 -11.83 5.27
N ASP A 90 6.82 -10.84 5.65
CA ASP A 90 5.39 -10.98 5.86
C ASP A 90 4.60 -10.29 4.75
N LEU A 91 3.45 -10.89 4.39
CA LEU A 91 2.48 -10.30 3.49
C LEU A 91 1.43 -9.53 4.29
N PHE A 92 1.31 -8.24 4.02
CA PHE A 92 0.27 -7.40 4.61
C PHE A 92 -0.82 -7.09 3.60
N PRO A 93 -2.10 -7.32 3.95
CA PRO A 93 -3.22 -6.91 3.14
C PRO A 93 -3.53 -5.43 3.36
N GLY A 94 -3.76 -4.74 2.25
CA GLY A 94 -4.17 -3.35 2.26
C GLY A 94 -5.11 -3.03 1.11
N GLN A 95 -5.71 -1.85 1.20
CA GLN A 95 -6.58 -1.31 0.17
C GLN A 95 -5.94 -0.04 -0.42
N VAL A 96 -5.62 -0.11 -1.71
CA VAL A 96 -5.05 1.03 -2.43
C VAL A 96 -6.09 2.11 -2.59
N GLN A 97 -5.78 3.30 -2.08
CA GLN A 97 -6.63 4.48 -2.21
C GLN A 97 -6.43 5.11 -3.59
N TYR A 98 -5.18 5.33 -3.99
CA TYR A 98 -4.77 5.79 -5.32
C TYR A 98 -3.29 5.47 -5.59
N TYR A 99 -2.94 5.44 -6.88
CA TYR A 99 -1.55 5.41 -7.34
C TYR A 99 -1.12 6.82 -7.72
N PHE A 100 0.18 7.09 -7.73
CA PHE A 100 0.67 8.36 -8.24
C PHE A 100 2.09 8.28 -8.80
N GLU A 101 2.36 9.16 -9.76
CA GLU A 101 3.70 9.50 -10.22
C GLU A 101 4.14 10.79 -9.53
N HIS A 102 5.31 10.75 -8.92
CA HIS A 102 5.97 11.90 -8.35
C HIS A 102 7.29 12.12 -9.07
N ILE A 103 7.56 13.37 -9.45
CA ILE A 103 8.73 13.73 -10.25
C ILE A 103 9.49 14.79 -9.47
N MET A 104 10.75 14.51 -9.15
CA MET A 104 11.59 15.42 -8.38
C MET A 104 13.06 15.25 -8.73
N ARG A 105 13.85 16.28 -8.41
CA ARG A 105 15.30 16.28 -8.67
C ARG A 105 16.03 15.75 -7.44
N ILE A 106 16.79 14.67 -7.60
CA ILE A 106 17.60 14.07 -6.54
C ILE A 106 19.03 14.00 -7.06
N SER A 107 19.97 14.65 -6.37
CA SER A 107 21.39 14.70 -6.76
C SER A 107 21.61 15.19 -8.20
N GLY A 108 20.81 16.17 -8.65
CA GLY A 108 20.91 16.75 -10.00
C GLY A 108 20.14 16.00 -11.09
N GLU A 109 19.65 14.78 -10.82
CA GLU A 109 18.89 13.98 -11.77
C GLU A 109 17.38 14.10 -11.54
N LEU A 110 16.62 14.23 -12.63
CA LEU A 110 15.16 14.18 -12.56
C LEU A 110 14.72 12.72 -12.46
N LYS A 111 14.14 12.34 -11.32
CA LYS A 111 13.66 10.97 -11.06
C LYS A 111 12.14 10.95 -11.04
N THR A 112 11.58 9.92 -11.65
CA THR A 112 10.13 9.64 -11.62
C THR A 112 9.87 8.43 -10.73
N HIS A 113 9.16 8.64 -9.63
CA HIS A 113 8.75 7.58 -8.70
C HIS A 113 7.30 7.20 -8.98
N ARG A 114 7.05 5.89 -9.00
CA ARG A 114 5.69 5.33 -9.08
C ARG A 114 5.34 4.71 -7.76
N LEU A 115 4.42 5.34 -7.05
CA LEU A 115 4.06 5.01 -5.68
C LEU A 115 2.56 4.70 -5.57
N ALA A 116 2.19 4.02 -4.51
CA ALA A 116 0.82 3.73 -4.13
C ALA A 116 0.57 4.25 -2.72
N PHE A 117 -0.58 4.88 -2.50
CA PHE A 117 -1.09 5.18 -1.17
C PHE A 117 -2.06 4.07 -0.74
N VAL A 118 -1.72 3.34 0.31
CA VAL A 118 -2.38 2.12 0.75
C VAL A 118 -2.78 2.24 2.22
N LYS A 119 -4.02 1.87 2.54
CA LYS A 119 -4.46 1.68 3.93
C LYS A 119 -4.33 0.20 4.30
N TRP A 120 -3.61 -0.10 5.37
CA TRP A 120 -3.31 -1.47 5.80
C TRP A 120 -4.34 -1.98 6.80
N TYR A 121 -4.85 -3.20 6.60
CA TYR A 121 -5.79 -3.81 7.55
C TYR A 121 -5.06 -4.20 8.84
N LYS A 122 -5.74 -4.10 9.98
CA LYS A 122 -5.24 -4.60 11.27
C LYS A 122 -5.36 -6.12 11.34
N PRO A 123 -4.37 -6.84 11.90
CA PRO A 123 -4.44 -8.29 12.07
C PRO A 123 -5.57 -8.67 13.03
N ALA A 124 -6.03 -9.92 12.91
CA ALA A 124 -6.88 -10.51 13.94
C ALA A 124 -6.16 -10.55 15.30
N GLN A 125 -6.94 -10.65 16.39
CA GLN A 125 -6.44 -10.50 17.76
C GLN A 125 -5.39 -11.52 18.16
N ASN A 126 -5.40 -12.71 17.57
CA ASN A 126 -4.44 -13.76 17.84
C ASN A 126 -4.18 -14.61 16.58
N GLN A 127 -3.07 -15.35 16.60
CA GLN A 127 -2.67 -16.19 15.47
C GLN A 127 -3.70 -17.28 15.15
N GLN A 128 -4.34 -17.87 16.16
CA GLN A 128 -5.36 -18.90 15.97
C GLN A 128 -6.56 -18.38 15.16
N THR A 129 -6.97 -17.14 15.41
CA THR A 129 -8.05 -16.48 14.64
C THR A 129 -7.56 -16.07 13.27
N ARG A 130 -6.36 -15.47 13.18
CA ARG A 130 -5.77 -15.07 11.89
C ARG A 130 -5.68 -16.26 10.93
N PHE A 131 -5.34 -17.43 11.45
CA PHE A 131 -5.17 -18.65 10.70
C PHE A 131 -6.27 -19.69 10.98
N TYR A 132 -7.50 -19.23 11.19
CA TYR A 132 -8.64 -20.07 11.56
C TYR A 132 -8.90 -21.23 10.60
N THR A 133 -8.60 -21.04 9.31
CA THR A 133 -8.82 -22.06 8.26
C THR A 133 -7.63 -22.99 8.05
N LYS A 134 -6.59 -22.93 8.88
CA LYS A 134 -5.50 -23.92 8.81
C LYS A 134 -6.05 -25.29 9.19
N ILE A 135 -5.84 -26.26 8.30
CA ILE A 135 -6.05 -27.68 8.54
C ILE A 135 -4.65 -28.27 8.76
N ASP A 136 -4.51 -29.24 9.68
CA ASP A 136 -3.21 -29.83 10.10
C ASP A 136 -2.44 -30.54 8.96
N ASP A 137 -3.07 -30.76 7.81
CA ASP A 137 -2.41 -31.31 6.62
C ASP A 137 -1.58 -30.24 5.89
N GLU A 138 -0.42 -30.63 5.35
CA GLU A 138 0.56 -29.81 4.62
C GLU A 138 0.00 -28.93 3.47
N LYS A 139 -1.28 -29.06 3.13
CA LYS A 139 -2.05 -28.15 2.29
C LYS A 139 -2.78 -27.10 3.14
N SER A 140 -2.01 -26.26 3.82
CA SER A 140 -2.57 -25.13 4.57
C SER A 140 -3.39 -24.22 3.64
N SER A 141 -4.60 -23.83 4.07
CA SER A 141 -5.39 -22.81 3.39
C SER A 141 -4.67 -21.45 3.48
N ASN A 142 -4.46 -20.78 2.33
CA ASN A 142 -3.84 -19.45 2.26
C ASN A 142 -4.79 -18.31 2.72
N ILE A 143 -5.95 -18.66 3.28
CA ILE A 143 -6.94 -17.68 3.75
C ILE A 143 -6.52 -17.20 5.14
N GLU A 144 -6.43 -15.87 5.29
CA GLU A 144 -6.17 -15.24 6.58
C GLU A 144 -7.32 -14.34 7.01
N LEU A 145 -7.63 -14.32 8.30
CA LEU A 145 -8.62 -13.41 8.88
C LEU A 145 -7.96 -12.13 9.40
N TRP A 146 -8.48 -10.99 8.95
CA TRP A 146 -8.04 -9.65 9.32
C TRP A 146 -9.23 -8.84 9.86
N ARG A 147 -8.98 -7.77 10.61
CA ARG A 147 -10.06 -6.88 11.06
C ARG A 147 -10.52 -6.00 9.91
N ASN A 148 -11.80 -5.60 9.92
CA ASN A 148 -12.35 -4.58 9.01
C ASN A 148 -11.92 -3.14 9.39
N GLU A 149 -10.81 -3.00 10.11
CA GLU A 149 -10.25 -1.74 10.57
C GLU A 149 -8.87 -1.55 9.95
N PHE A 150 -8.53 -0.30 9.65
CA PHE A 150 -7.22 0.06 9.15
C PHE A 150 -6.30 0.51 10.28
N TYR A 151 -4.99 0.32 10.09
CA TYR A 151 -3.98 1.08 10.82
C TYR A 151 -4.12 2.57 10.56
N ASP A 152 -3.59 3.37 11.48
CA ASP A 152 -3.50 4.80 11.29
C ASP A 152 -2.59 5.11 10.10
N ILE A 153 -2.87 6.24 9.44
CA ILE A 153 -2.11 6.68 8.28
C ILE A 153 -0.71 7.09 8.75
N GLY A 154 0.32 6.47 8.18
CA GLY A 154 1.72 6.75 8.51
C GLY A 154 2.67 6.46 7.35
N ARG A 155 3.97 6.48 7.61
CA ARG A 155 5.05 6.27 6.64
C ARG A 155 4.79 5.09 5.70
N ASP A 156 4.45 3.93 6.25
CA ASP A 156 4.29 2.69 5.48
C ASP A 156 3.05 2.67 4.57
N CYS A 157 2.18 3.69 4.65
CA CYS A 157 1.07 3.83 3.71
C CYS A 157 1.52 4.25 2.31
N ILE A 158 2.75 4.77 2.13
CA ILE A 158 3.31 5.06 0.81
C ILE A 158 4.35 3.99 0.49
N ILE A 159 4.09 3.22 -0.57
CA ILE A 159 5.01 2.18 -1.04
C ILE A 159 5.29 2.32 -2.53
N PRO A 160 6.47 1.87 -3.01
CA PRO A 160 6.69 1.66 -4.43
C PRO A 160 5.69 0.65 -5.00
N ILE A 161 5.19 0.88 -6.21
CA ILE A 161 4.26 -0.05 -6.85
C ILE A 161 4.85 -1.46 -7.05
N HIS A 162 6.18 -1.59 -7.07
CA HIS A 162 6.86 -2.87 -7.23
C HIS A 162 6.87 -3.72 -5.95
N TYR A 163 6.50 -3.16 -4.79
CA TYR A 163 6.33 -3.92 -3.53
C TYR A 163 4.98 -4.63 -3.47
N ILE A 164 4.06 -4.31 -4.39
CA ILE A 164 2.76 -4.99 -4.51
C ILE A 164 2.98 -6.41 -5.04
N TYR A 165 2.70 -7.38 -4.19
CA TYR A 165 2.89 -8.81 -4.45
C TYR A 165 1.75 -9.42 -5.26
N SER A 166 0.50 -9.18 -4.87
CA SER A 166 -0.68 -9.72 -5.56
C SER A 166 -1.95 -8.94 -5.20
N ARG A 167 -3.06 -9.24 -5.87
CA ARG A 167 -4.40 -8.87 -5.39
C ARG A 167 -4.92 -9.92 -4.42
N PHE A 168 -5.96 -9.58 -3.68
CA PHE A 168 -6.74 -10.57 -2.93
C PHE A 168 -8.25 -10.30 -3.06
N VAL A 169 -9.05 -11.35 -2.87
CA VAL A 169 -10.49 -11.24 -2.69
C VAL A 169 -10.78 -11.12 -1.20
N SER A 170 -11.57 -10.11 -0.82
CA SER A 170 -12.10 -9.93 0.53
C SER A 170 -13.48 -10.55 0.63
N SER A 171 -13.76 -11.28 1.71
CA SER A 171 -15.10 -11.72 2.07
C SER A 171 -15.35 -11.48 3.56
N GLU A 172 -16.60 -11.17 3.93
CA GLU A 172 -16.97 -11.15 5.34
C GLU A 172 -16.92 -12.57 5.92
N PHE A 173 -16.37 -12.70 7.11
CA PHE A 173 -16.29 -13.95 7.86
C PHE A 173 -16.70 -13.71 9.30
N VAL A 174 -17.81 -14.32 9.73
CA VAL A 174 -18.35 -14.15 11.08
C VAL A 174 -17.99 -15.37 11.92
N THR A 175 -17.39 -15.13 13.09
CA THR A 175 -17.06 -16.19 14.05
C THR A 175 -17.28 -15.75 15.49
N GLY A 176 -17.36 -16.71 16.41
CA GLY A 176 -17.65 -16.50 17.83
C GLY A 176 -18.95 -17.16 18.28
N LYS A 177 -18.98 -17.69 19.51
CA LYS A 177 -20.16 -18.39 20.06
C LYS A 177 -21.10 -17.47 20.86
N LYS A 178 -20.54 -16.58 21.68
CA LYS A 178 -21.30 -15.65 22.55
C LYS A 178 -21.29 -14.21 22.06
N LYS A 179 -20.18 -13.77 21.47
CA LYS A 179 -20.03 -12.47 20.83
C LYS A 179 -19.58 -12.73 19.39
N LEU A 180 -20.48 -12.46 18.45
CA LEU A 180 -20.16 -12.55 17.03
C LEU A 180 -19.19 -11.43 16.68
N VAL A 181 -18.11 -11.78 15.99
CA VAL A 181 -17.12 -10.83 15.48
C VAL A 181 -16.98 -11.07 13.98
N THR A 182 -17.09 -9.98 13.21
CA THR A 182 -16.92 -9.99 11.76
C THR A 182 -15.48 -9.65 11.40
N TYR A 183 -14.86 -10.53 10.63
CA TYR A 183 -13.52 -10.38 10.07
C TYR A 183 -13.59 -10.25 8.54
N ASN A 184 -12.51 -9.73 7.97
CA ASN A 184 -12.20 -9.77 6.56
C ASN A 184 -11.39 -11.04 6.27
N ALA A 185 -11.99 -12.01 5.57
CA ALA A 185 -11.25 -13.13 4.99
C ALA A 185 -10.48 -12.64 3.77
N VAL A 186 -9.16 -12.65 3.88
CA VAL A 186 -8.21 -12.29 2.84
C VAL A 186 -7.86 -13.56 2.08
N ILE A 187 -8.26 -13.64 0.82
CA ILE A 187 -8.03 -14.78 -0.06
C ILE A 187 -7.06 -14.34 -1.17
N PRO A 188 -5.76 -14.66 -1.06
CA PRO A 188 -4.76 -14.25 -2.04
C PRO A 188 -5.10 -14.78 -3.44
N ILE A 189 -5.01 -13.92 -4.45
CA ILE A 189 -5.08 -14.33 -5.86
C ILE A 189 -3.64 -14.56 -6.31
N ASN A 190 -3.26 -15.83 -6.46
CA ASN A 190 -1.91 -16.19 -6.90
C ASN A 190 -1.62 -15.56 -8.27
N ARG A 191 -0.50 -14.85 -8.38
CA ARG A 191 0.02 -14.39 -9.68
C ARG A 191 0.57 -15.60 -10.43
N GLN A 192 -0.03 -15.93 -11.56
CA GLN A 192 0.62 -16.79 -12.54
C GLN A 192 1.59 -15.94 -13.35
N PHE A 193 2.88 -15.99 -12.98
CA PHE A 193 3.92 -15.50 -13.87
C PHE A 193 4.06 -16.53 -14.99
N HIS A 194 3.56 -16.19 -16.18
CA HIS A 194 3.96 -16.91 -17.39
C HIS A 194 5.36 -16.38 -17.72
N LEU A 195 6.38 -17.15 -17.35
CA LEU A 195 7.77 -16.91 -17.73
C LEU A 195 8.03 -17.54 -19.10
#